data_AF-A0A534N4S8-F1
#
_entry.id   AF-A0A534N4S8-F1
#
_cell.length_a   1.000
_cell.length_b   1.000
_cell.length_c   1.000
_cell.angle_alpha   90.00
_cell.angle_beta   90.00
_cell.angle_gamma   90.00
#
_symmetry.space_group_name_H-M   'P 1'
#
loop_
_entity.id
_entity.type
_entity.pdbx_description
1 polymer ?
#
loop_
_entity_poly.entity_id
_entity_poly.type
_entity_poly.pdbx_seq_one_letter_code
_entity_poly.pdbx_strand_id
1 'polypeptide(L)'
;MQNSHEKARQTWILVLASLASFMVSLDALVVVTALTTIHRDLGVSIEALEWTLNAYTLSFAVLLIPAAALGDRFGRRRMFVAGLLLFVGASAACALAHNIGWLIAARTIQGCGAALVLPLALTLLSAAFPPEQRARALGIFGSISGLALIAGPVVGGFIAQGLAWQWIFWLNVPIGLLIVALVLSRVQESFGPRTSLDLGGLLSVSGASLGLVWGLVRGNSAGWGSFEVVATLVAGGLLAIVFVAWELRARAPMVPMHFFRSRAFSAGNAAIFLQTTSLVGVVFFLAQFFQVAQGNGPLGAGLRLLPLTATLFVVAPLAGVLVNRIGERVLVAGGLFLQAIGIAWIGLVAAPGLPYAELIAPLIIAGCGVSLATPAMQNAVINAVRAGDIGKASGAFSMFRQLGSAFGVAILAAVFAATGSLGSAQAFSSGFASALSVAAALSLLGAIAGLVLPGRQVKAIEPEERKTAALHEEALSP
;
A
#
# COMPACT_ATOMS: atom_id res chain seq x y z
N MET A 1 13.76 35.97 14.99
CA MET A 1 13.88 34.70 15.75
C MET A 1 12.64 33.79 15.65
N GLN A 2 11.39 34.29 15.68
CA GLN A 2 10.20 33.41 15.50
C GLN A 2 10.19 32.63 14.17
N ASN A 3 10.48 33.30 13.04
CA ASN A 3 10.56 32.65 11.73
C ASN A 3 11.66 31.57 11.63
N SER A 4 12.75 31.64 12.39
CA SER A 4 13.81 30.61 12.38
C SER A 4 13.42 29.39 13.22
N HIS A 5 12.74 29.59 14.35
CA HIS A 5 12.22 28.48 15.16
C HIS A 5 11.08 27.72 14.46
N GLU A 6 10.21 28.44 13.75
CA GLU A 6 9.11 27.83 12.99
C GLU A 6 9.61 27.01 11.80
N LYS A 7 10.57 27.54 11.03
CA LYS A 7 11.23 26.79 9.95
C LYS A 7 11.94 25.55 10.48
N ALA A 8 12.69 25.67 11.57
CA ALA A 8 13.35 24.51 12.19
C ALA A 8 12.35 23.43 12.62
N ARG A 9 11.20 23.83 13.19
CA ARG A 9 10.11 22.92 13.57
C ARG A 9 9.51 22.21 12.36
N GLN A 10 9.25 22.95 11.27
CA GLN A 10 8.76 22.40 10.00
C GLN A 10 9.71 21.35 9.43
N THR A 11 11.01 21.65 9.43
CA THR A 11 12.05 20.70 9.00
C THR A 11 12.06 19.45 9.88
N TRP A 12 11.98 19.58 11.20
CA TRP A 12 11.90 18.42 12.10
C TRP A 12 10.67 17.55 11.82
N ILE A 13 9.50 18.15 11.65
CA ILE A 13 8.27 17.39 11.33
C ILE A 13 8.43 16.66 10.00
N LEU A 14 8.97 17.33 8.98
CA LEU A 14 9.24 16.70 7.68
C LEU A 14 10.18 15.50 7.80
N VAL A 15 11.32 15.67 8.47
CA VAL A 15 12.32 14.60 8.65
C VAL A 15 11.74 13.44 9.44
N LEU A 16 11.11 13.70 10.58
CA LEU A 16 10.59 12.66 11.47
C LEU A 16 9.40 11.91 10.86
N ALA A 17 8.47 12.62 10.21
CA ALA A 17 7.36 11.99 9.49
C ALA A 17 7.87 11.12 8.34
N SER A 18 8.84 11.63 7.57
CA SER A 18 9.41 10.90 6.43
C SER A 18 10.20 9.68 6.87
N LEU A 19 11.01 9.79 7.93
CA LEU A 19 11.76 8.65 8.49
C LEU A 19 10.85 7.58 9.07
N ALA A 20 9.78 7.97 9.77
CA ALA A 20 8.80 7.01 10.29
C ALA A 20 8.06 6.28 9.15
N SER A 21 7.63 7.03 8.12
CA SER A 21 7.00 6.45 6.93
C SER A 21 7.93 5.53 6.16
N PHE A 22 9.20 5.92 5.98
CA PHE A 22 10.24 5.08 5.38
C PHE A 22 10.45 3.80 6.19
N MET A 23 10.62 3.89 7.52
CA MET A 23 10.79 2.73 8.40
C MET A 23 9.63 1.74 8.28
N VAL A 24 8.39 2.22 8.39
CA VAL A 24 7.18 1.37 8.29
C VAL A 24 7.03 0.75 6.90
N SER A 25 7.34 1.51 5.85
CA SER A 25 7.29 1.02 4.46
C SER A 25 8.40 0.00 4.19
N LEU A 26 9.58 0.21 4.77
CA LEU A 26 10.74 -0.67 4.63
C LEU A 26 10.46 -2.01 5.30
N ASP A 27 9.96 -2.00 6.54
CA ASP A 27 9.57 -3.21 7.28
C ASP A 27 8.61 -4.10 6.47
N ALA A 28 7.58 -3.51 5.85
CA ALA A 28 6.62 -4.27 5.05
C ALA A 28 7.25 -5.00 3.85
N LEU A 29 8.34 -4.47 3.29
CA LEU A 29 8.98 -4.99 2.08
C LEU A 29 10.17 -5.90 2.36
N VAL A 30 10.95 -5.59 3.40
CA VAL A 30 12.12 -6.35 3.82
C VAL A 30 11.72 -7.77 4.22
N VAL A 31 10.54 -7.96 4.81
CA VAL A 31 10.01 -9.29 5.17
C VAL A 31 9.83 -10.18 3.94
N VAL A 32 9.38 -9.63 2.80
CA VAL A 32 9.09 -10.41 1.58
C VAL A 32 10.31 -11.19 1.09
N THR A 33 11.51 -10.59 1.16
CA THR A 33 12.75 -11.26 0.74
C THR A 33 13.33 -12.17 1.81
N ALA A 34 12.95 -12.01 3.07
CA ALA A 34 13.35 -12.87 4.18
C ALA A 34 12.46 -14.11 4.38
N LEU A 35 11.27 -14.18 3.74
CA LEU A 35 10.29 -15.25 3.96
C LEU A 35 10.86 -16.66 3.74
N THR A 36 11.69 -16.86 2.72
CA THR A 36 12.27 -18.18 2.44
C THR A 36 13.28 -18.60 3.50
N THR A 37 14.01 -17.64 4.09
CA THR A 37 14.86 -17.89 5.26
C THR A 37 14.02 -18.24 6.49
N ILE A 38 12.94 -17.49 6.74
CA ILE A 38 12.00 -17.77 7.85
C ILE A 38 11.38 -19.17 7.71
N HIS A 39 10.99 -19.55 6.48
CA HIS A 39 10.48 -20.87 6.14
C HIS A 39 11.44 -21.98 6.55
N ARG A 40 12.70 -21.86 6.14
CA ARG A 40 13.74 -22.86 6.41
C ARG A 40 14.09 -22.94 7.89
N ASP A 41 14.21 -21.80 8.55
CA ASP A 41 14.64 -21.73 9.96
C ASP A 41 13.53 -22.17 10.93
N LEU A 42 12.25 -21.90 10.62
CA LEU A 42 11.11 -22.31 11.45
C LEU A 42 10.43 -23.62 11.00
N GLY A 43 10.76 -24.13 9.81
CA GLY A 43 10.17 -25.36 9.26
C GLY A 43 8.67 -25.26 8.98
N VAL A 44 8.19 -24.08 8.56
CA VAL A 44 6.74 -23.74 8.48
C VAL A 44 6.19 -23.84 7.06
N SER A 45 4.87 -23.99 6.86
CA SER A 45 4.29 -24.02 5.51
C SER A 45 4.30 -22.65 4.80
N ILE A 46 4.11 -22.63 3.48
CA ILE A 46 3.93 -21.39 2.69
C ILE A 46 2.71 -20.61 3.20
N GLU A 47 1.63 -21.31 3.52
CA GLU A 47 0.41 -20.73 4.11
C GLU A 47 0.74 -19.89 5.36
N ALA A 48 1.65 -20.40 6.21
CA ALA A 48 2.05 -19.70 7.40
C ALA A 48 2.92 -18.46 7.10
N LEU A 49 3.72 -18.48 6.02
CA LEU A 49 4.46 -17.31 5.52
C LEU A 49 3.52 -16.24 5.01
N GLU A 50 2.48 -16.61 4.25
CA GLU A 50 1.46 -15.68 3.76
C GLU A 50 0.78 -14.95 4.92
N TRP A 51 0.46 -15.67 6.00
CA TRP A 51 -0.11 -15.06 7.20
C TRP A 51 0.80 -14.02 7.86
N THR A 52 2.13 -14.14 7.77
CA THR A 52 3.03 -13.10 8.31
C THR A 52 2.92 -11.77 7.58
N LEU A 53 2.60 -11.80 6.29
CA LEU A 53 2.34 -10.61 5.48
C LEU A 53 0.89 -10.15 5.66
N ASN A 54 -0.07 -11.06 5.51
CA ASN A 54 -1.50 -10.75 5.53
C ASN A 54 -1.96 -10.22 6.89
N ALA A 55 -1.46 -10.77 8.00
CA ALA A 55 -1.84 -10.28 9.33
C ALA A 55 -1.45 -8.81 9.56
N TYR A 56 -0.28 -8.41 9.04
CA TYR A 56 0.18 -7.02 9.08
C TYR A 56 -0.64 -6.12 8.14
N THR A 57 -0.84 -6.53 6.88
CA THR A 57 -1.54 -5.69 5.89
C THR A 57 -3.02 -5.55 6.21
N LEU A 58 -3.68 -6.60 6.70
CA LEU A 58 -5.09 -6.58 7.12
C LEU A 58 -5.31 -5.65 8.31
N SER A 59 -4.56 -5.85 9.40
CA SER A 59 -4.66 -4.99 10.60
C SER A 59 -4.35 -3.54 10.24
N PHE A 60 -3.36 -3.30 9.38
CA PHE A 60 -3.07 -1.97 8.87
C PHE A 60 -4.25 -1.40 8.06
N ALA A 61 -4.77 -2.14 7.07
CA ALA A 61 -5.84 -1.67 6.19
C ALA A 61 -7.08 -1.20 6.97
N VAL A 62 -7.55 -2.01 7.92
CA VAL A 62 -8.83 -1.78 8.61
C VAL A 62 -8.72 -0.70 9.67
N LEU A 63 -7.54 -0.53 10.27
CA LEU A 63 -7.29 0.49 11.30
C LEU A 63 -6.82 1.83 10.73
N LEU A 64 -6.56 1.95 9.43
CA LEU A 64 -6.03 3.16 8.82
C LEU A 64 -6.94 4.39 9.01
N ILE A 65 -8.24 4.25 8.72
CA ILE A 65 -9.21 5.35 8.85
C ILE A 65 -9.50 5.67 10.34
N PRO A 66 -9.78 4.69 11.22
CA PRO A 66 -9.97 4.95 12.64
C PRO A 66 -8.74 5.58 13.31
N ALA A 67 -7.53 5.17 12.92
CA ALA A 67 -6.28 5.71 13.45
C ALA A 67 -6.12 7.21 13.18
N ALA A 68 -6.48 7.68 11.98
CA ALA A 68 -6.49 9.11 11.68
C ALA A 68 -7.47 9.87 12.58
N ALA A 69 -8.68 9.33 12.78
CA ALA A 69 -9.69 9.93 13.66
C ALA A 69 -9.26 9.93 15.15
N LEU A 70 -8.55 8.89 15.60
CA LEU A 70 -7.97 8.83 16.94
C LEU A 70 -6.96 9.97 17.15
N GLY A 71 -6.07 10.21 16.18
CA GLY A 71 -5.11 11.31 16.27
C GLY A 71 -5.77 12.68 16.26
N ASP A 72 -6.78 12.89 15.42
CA ASP A 72 -7.54 14.15 15.42
C ASP A 72 -8.24 14.40 16.76
N ARG A 73 -8.75 13.35 17.43
CA ARG A 73 -9.47 13.45 18.71
C ARG A 73 -8.57 13.56 19.94
N PHE A 74 -7.52 12.74 20.03
CA PHE A 74 -6.69 12.57 21.23
C PHE A 74 -5.33 13.30 21.14
N GLY A 75 -5.02 13.88 19.98
CA GLY A 75 -3.78 14.58 19.70
C GLY A 75 -2.92 13.80 18.71
N ARG A 76 -2.57 14.44 17.59
CA ARG A 76 -1.82 13.81 16.49
C ARG A 76 -0.43 13.39 16.93
N ARG A 77 0.27 14.20 17.74
CA ARG A 77 1.61 13.87 18.24
C ARG A 77 1.55 12.71 19.22
N ARG A 78 0.64 12.75 20.20
CA ARG A 78 0.42 11.66 21.17
C ARG A 78 0.13 10.34 20.48
N MET A 79 -0.83 10.32 19.55
CA MET A 79 -1.20 9.08 18.85
C MET A 79 -0.13 8.60 17.87
N PHE A 80 0.64 9.52 17.27
CA PHE A 80 1.80 9.15 16.45
C PHE A 80 2.89 8.48 17.29
N VAL A 81 3.21 9.01 18.47
CA VAL A 81 4.17 8.40 19.41
C VAL A 81 3.65 7.06 19.92
N ALA A 82 2.37 6.96 20.29
CA ALA A 82 1.76 5.69 20.70
C ALA A 82 1.85 4.64 19.58
N GLY A 83 1.58 5.04 18.34
CA GLY A 83 1.74 4.20 17.15
C GLY A 83 3.18 3.73 16.94
N LEU A 84 4.16 4.63 17.09
CA LEU A 84 5.58 4.28 16.98
C LEU A 84 6.02 3.31 18.08
N LEU A 85 5.62 3.55 19.33
CA LEU A 85 5.94 2.64 20.44
C LEU A 85 5.30 1.27 20.24
N LEU A 86 4.05 1.22 19.78
CA LEU A 86 3.36 -0.03 19.46
C LEU A 86 4.07 -0.76 18.31
N PHE A 87 4.42 -0.05 17.23
CA PHE A 87 5.15 -0.61 16.10
C PHE A 87 6.52 -1.16 16.50
N VAL A 88 7.30 -0.39 17.26
CA VAL A 88 8.64 -0.77 17.74
C VAL A 88 8.58 -1.95 18.71
N GLY A 89 7.67 -1.91 19.68
CA GLY A 89 7.48 -2.99 20.64
C GLY A 89 7.05 -4.28 19.94
N ALA A 90 6.13 -4.18 18.98
CA ALA A 90 5.72 -5.31 18.16
C ALA A 90 6.85 -5.82 17.25
N SER A 91 7.68 -4.92 16.71
CA SER A 91 8.87 -5.30 15.93
C SER A 91 9.86 -6.08 16.80
N ALA A 92 10.14 -5.64 18.02
CA ALA A 92 10.95 -6.41 18.96
C ALA A 92 10.32 -7.79 19.27
N ALA A 93 8.99 -7.85 19.42
CA ALA A 93 8.28 -9.12 19.59
C ALA A 93 8.41 -10.03 18.34
N CYS A 94 8.37 -9.50 17.12
CA CYS A 94 8.63 -10.25 15.89
C CYS A 94 10.07 -10.81 15.87
N ALA A 95 11.04 -10.01 16.31
CA ALA A 95 12.44 -10.42 16.38
C ALA A 95 12.69 -11.53 17.43
N LEU A 96 11.87 -11.58 18.47
CA LEU A 96 11.90 -12.60 19.53
C LEU A 96 10.99 -13.80 19.23
N ALA A 97 10.47 -13.92 18.01
CA ALA A 97 9.55 -14.99 17.67
C ALA A 97 10.25 -16.35 17.60
N HIS A 98 9.74 -17.31 18.39
CA HIS A 98 10.23 -18.69 18.41
C HIS A 98 9.38 -19.64 17.55
N ASN A 99 8.20 -19.19 17.13
CA ASN A 99 7.30 -19.94 16.27
C ASN A 99 6.46 -18.98 15.41
N ILE A 100 5.81 -19.54 14.40
CA ILE A 100 5.07 -18.74 13.41
C ILE A 100 3.82 -18.07 13.98
N GLY A 101 3.13 -18.71 14.93
CA GLY A 101 1.95 -18.12 15.57
C GLY A 101 2.29 -16.86 16.36
N TRP A 102 3.41 -16.89 17.09
CA TRP A 102 3.95 -15.70 17.76
C TRP A 102 4.31 -14.61 16.76
N LEU A 103 4.99 -14.95 15.66
CA LEU A 103 5.35 -13.99 14.62
C LEU A 103 4.09 -13.36 14.00
N ILE A 104 3.08 -14.14 13.67
CA ILE A 104 1.80 -13.66 13.12
C ILE A 104 1.09 -12.71 14.10
N ALA A 105 1.02 -13.07 15.38
CA ALA A 105 0.41 -12.23 16.41
C ALA A 105 1.17 -10.90 16.56
N ALA A 106 2.50 -10.95 16.64
CA ALA A 106 3.35 -9.76 16.70
C ALA A 106 3.18 -8.88 15.44
N ARG A 107 3.12 -9.48 14.24
CA ARG A 107 2.87 -8.79 12.97
C ARG A 107 1.49 -8.13 12.92
N THR A 108 0.48 -8.75 13.50
CA THR A 108 -0.86 -8.15 13.65
C THR A 108 -0.78 -6.88 14.49
N ILE A 109 -0.13 -6.93 15.65
CA ILE A 109 0.05 -5.76 16.52
C ILE A 109 0.91 -4.69 15.83
N GLN A 110 1.93 -5.11 15.07
CA GLN A 110 2.79 -4.21 14.30
C GLN A 110 2.01 -3.46 13.22
N GLY A 111 1.08 -4.12 12.54
CA GLY A 111 0.18 -3.49 11.57
C GLY A 111 -0.77 -2.46 12.21
N CYS A 112 -1.25 -2.71 13.43
CA CYS A 112 -1.98 -1.71 14.22
C CYS A 112 -1.12 -0.46 14.50
N GLY A 113 0.16 -0.65 14.84
CA GLY A 113 1.12 0.45 15.00
C GLY A 113 1.34 1.23 13.70
N ALA A 114 1.54 0.52 12.58
CA ALA A 114 1.69 1.13 11.26
C ALA A 114 0.46 1.96 10.84
N ALA A 115 -0.75 1.50 11.19
CA ALA A 115 -2.00 2.22 10.96
C ALA A 115 -2.06 3.56 11.69
N LEU A 116 -1.47 3.67 12.87
CA LEU A 116 -1.34 4.94 13.59
C LEU A 116 -0.27 5.82 12.97
N VAL A 117 0.90 5.26 12.63
CA VAL A 117 2.06 6.04 12.19
C VAL A 117 1.84 6.73 10.84
N LEU A 118 1.47 5.98 9.79
CA LEU A 118 1.46 6.49 8.42
C LEU A 118 0.46 7.64 8.15
N PRO A 119 -0.84 7.53 8.49
CA PRO A 119 -1.77 8.64 8.29
C PRO A 119 -1.44 9.82 9.21
N LEU A 120 -1.00 9.58 10.45
CA LEU A 120 -0.66 10.67 11.36
C LEU A 120 0.61 11.41 10.94
N ALA A 121 1.59 10.73 10.33
CA ALA A 121 2.74 11.37 9.69
C ALA A 121 2.30 12.41 8.64
N LEU A 122 1.38 12.02 7.76
CA LEU A 122 0.83 12.90 6.73
C LEU A 122 0.02 14.07 7.31
N THR A 123 -0.77 13.84 8.36
CA THR A 123 -1.55 14.91 9.00
C THR A 123 -0.68 15.90 9.78
N LEU A 124 0.34 15.42 10.50
CA LEU A 124 1.32 16.26 11.19
C LEU A 124 2.09 17.12 10.19
N LEU A 125 2.53 16.52 9.09
CA LEU A 125 3.21 17.22 8.01
C LEU A 125 2.31 18.27 7.37
N SER A 126 1.09 17.89 7.01
CA SER A 126 0.10 18.76 6.38
C SER A 126 -0.30 19.95 7.25
N ALA A 127 -0.30 19.80 8.58
CA ALA A 127 -0.64 20.85 9.52
C ALA A 127 0.54 21.78 9.84
N ALA A 128 1.78 21.31 9.67
CA ALA A 128 2.97 22.09 9.94
C ALA A 128 3.32 23.09 8.82
N PHE A 129 2.94 22.78 7.58
CA PHE A 129 3.29 23.57 6.41
C PHE A 129 2.09 24.39 5.89
N PRO A 130 2.29 25.66 5.54
CA PRO A 130 1.24 26.47 4.93
C PRO A 130 0.90 25.95 3.52
N PRO A 131 -0.30 26.27 2.98
CA PRO A 131 -0.81 25.71 1.73
C PRO A 131 0.17 25.80 0.55
N GLU A 132 0.91 26.91 0.44
CA GLU A 132 1.83 27.19 -0.67
C GLU A 132 3.07 26.29 -0.63
N GLN A 133 3.46 25.80 0.55
CA GLN A 133 4.64 24.96 0.75
C GLN A 133 4.30 23.48 0.93
N ARG A 134 3.02 23.16 1.18
CA ARG A 134 2.54 21.81 1.49
C ARG A 134 2.82 20.82 0.37
N ALA A 135 2.64 21.21 -0.89
CA ALA A 135 2.93 20.36 -2.04
C ALA A 135 4.41 19.95 -2.10
N ARG A 136 5.34 20.88 -1.84
CA ARG A 136 6.78 20.60 -1.79
C ARG A 136 7.13 19.66 -0.64
N ALA A 137 6.57 19.89 0.54
CA ALA A 137 6.79 19.05 1.71
C ALA A 137 6.26 17.62 1.50
N LEU A 138 5.04 17.48 0.98
CA LEU A 138 4.46 16.18 0.62
C LEU A 138 5.28 15.47 -0.47
N GLY A 139 5.83 16.22 -1.43
CA GLY A 139 6.75 15.70 -2.44
C GLY A 139 8.00 15.07 -1.81
N ILE A 140 8.69 15.80 -0.92
CA ILE A 140 9.88 15.28 -0.22
C ILE A 140 9.53 14.05 0.64
N PHE A 141 8.42 14.13 1.39
CA PHE A 141 7.92 13.00 2.18
C PHE A 141 7.65 11.77 1.31
N GLY A 142 6.97 11.96 0.18
CA GLY A 142 6.65 10.90 -0.77
C GLY A 142 7.91 10.28 -1.38
N SER A 143 8.91 11.10 -1.75
CA SER A 143 10.19 10.62 -2.26
C SER A 143 10.96 9.79 -1.24
N ILE A 144 11.07 10.26 0.00
CA ILE A 144 11.75 9.52 1.08
C ILE A 144 11.01 8.22 1.40
N SER A 145 9.69 8.27 1.55
CA SER A 145 8.86 7.09 1.82
C SER A 145 8.97 6.08 0.68
N GLY A 146 9.01 6.56 -0.56
CA GLY A 146 9.23 5.73 -1.74
C GLY A 146 10.55 4.99 -1.71
N LEU A 147 11.60 5.49 -1.02
CA LEU A 147 12.94 4.86 -1.07
C LEU A 147 12.91 3.46 -0.46
N ALA A 148 11.97 3.24 0.46
CA ALA A 148 11.70 1.94 1.03
C ALA A 148 11.33 0.90 -0.05
N LEU A 149 10.71 1.33 -1.16
CA LEU A 149 10.26 0.44 -2.23
C LEU A 149 11.42 -0.19 -3.01
N ILE A 150 12.51 0.57 -3.19
CA ILE A 150 13.77 0.07 -3.78
C ILE A 150 14.63 -0.61 -2.72
N ALA A 151 14.79 0.03 -1.57
CA ALA A 151 15.68 -0.44 -0.52
C ALA A 151 15.16 -1.73 0.13
N GLY A 152 13.85 -1.93 0.21
CA GLY A 152 13.22 -3.03 0.93
C GLY A 152 13.73 -4.40 0.49
N PRO A 153 13.56 -4.79 -0.78
CA PRO A 153 14.04 -6.09 -1.24
C PRO A 153 15.56 -6.29 -1.03
N VAL A 154 16.36 -5.25 -1.28
CA VAL A 154 17.83 -5.32 -1.16
C VAL A 154 18.28 -5.42 0.30
N VAL A 155 17.75 -4.57 1.17
CA VAL A 155 18.06 -4.55 2.61
C VAL A 155 17.57 -5.85 3.26
N GLY A 156 16.37 -6.32 2.94
CA GLY A 156 15.86 -7.59 3.45
C GLY A 156 16.67 -8.77 2.96
N GLY A 157 17.07 -8.77 1.69
CA GLY A 157 17.94 -9.82 1.15
C GLY A 157 19.33 -9.80 1.78
N PHE A 158 19.91 -8.61 1.99
CA PHE A 158 21.21 -8.45 2.64
C PHE A 158 21.18 -8.95 4.09
N ILE A 159 20.18 -8.52 4.88
CA ILE A 159 20.04 -8.91 6.28
C ILE A 159 19.74 -10.41 6.37
N ALA A 160 18.80 -10.94 5.59
CA ALA A 160 18.42 -12.35 5.66
C ALA A 160 19.50 -13.32 5.16
N GLN A 161 20.46 -12.84 4.36
CA GLN A 161 21.58 -13.64 3.86
C GLN A 161 22.84 -13.52 4.71
N GLY A 162 23.17 -12.31 5.20
CA GLY A 162 24.39 -12.04 5.96
C GLY A 162 24.22 -12.07 7.48
N LEU A 163 23.00 -11.92 7.98
CA LEU A 163 22.63 -11.94 9.39
C LEU A 163 21.45 -12.91 9.60
N ALA A 164 21.06 -13.09 10.85
CA ALA A 164 19.82 -13.81 11.18
C ALA A 164 18.60 -12.96 10.78
N TRP A 165 17.54 -13.57 10.24
CA TRP A 165 16.36 -12.86 9.71
C TRP A 165 15.70 -11.95 10.75
N GLN A 166 15.83 -12.25 12.05
CA GLN A 166 15.29 -11.44 13.16
C GLN A 166 15.80 -9.99 13.12
N TRP A 167 16.98 -9.75 12.53
CA TRP A 167 17.56 -8.41 12.42
C TRP A 167 16.76 -7.47 11.52
N ILE A 168 15.90 -8.00 10.64
CA ILE A 168 14.97 -7.17 9.85
C ILE A 168 14.02 -6.40 10.76
N PHE A 169 13.65 -7.00 11.90
CA PHE A 169 12.78 -6.42 12.89
C PHE A 169 13.55 -5.63 13.95
N TRP A 170 14.75 -6.08 14.33
CA TRP A 170 15.59 -5.31 15.26
C TRP A 170 15.99 -3.94 14.69
N LEU A 171 16.15 -3.82 13.37
CA LEU A 171 16.48 -2.55 12.70
C LEU A 171 15.50 -1.42 13.05
N ASN A 172 14.20 -1.74 13.19
CA ASN A 172 13.17 -0.76 13.48
C ASN A 172 13.27 -0.19 14.91
N VAL A 173 13.82 -0.96 15.85
CA VAL A 173 13.81 -0.62 17.28
C VAL A 173 14.64 0.64 17.59
N PRO A 174 15.93 0.72 17.25
CA PRO A 174 16.72 1.92 17.53
C PRO A 174 16.21 3.13 16.74
N ILE A 175 15.79 2.92 15.48
CA ILE A 175 15.26 3.99 14.62
C ILE A 175 13.98 4.57 15.22
N GLY A 176 13.02 3.72 15.58
CA GLY A 176 11.73 4.15 16.11
C GLY A 176 11.85 4.81 17.49
N LEU A 177 12.71 4.29 18.38
CA LEU A 177 12.97 4.94 19.68
C LEU A 177 13.60 6.32 19.51
N LEU A 178 14.54 6.48 18.57
CA LEU A 178 15.13 7.77 18.24
C LEU A 178 14.07 8.75 17.71
N ILE A 179 13.21 8.30 16.79
CA ILE A 179 12.10 9.12 16.27
C ILE A 179 11.16 9.51 17.42
N VAL A 180 10.79 8.61 18.32
CA VAL A 180 9.94 8.91 19.48
C VAL A 180 10.57 10.01 20.35
N ALA A 181 11.84 9.88 20.72
CA ALA A 181 12.54 10.88 21.52
C ALA A 181 12.57 12.27 20.85
N LEU A 182 12.82 12.29 19.53
CA LEU A 182 12.86 13.53 18.76
C LEU A 182 11.46 14.14 18.56
N VAL A 183 10.42 13.32 18.37
CA VAL A 183 9.04 13.80 18.25
C VAL A 183 8.57 14.44 19.56
N LEU A 184 8.83 13.79 20.71
CA LEU A 184 8.43 14.29 22.01
C LEU A 184 9.10 15.64 22.34
N SER A 185 10.35 15.84 21.89
CA SER A 185 11.13 17.05 22.16
C SER A 185 10.95 18.17 21.13
N ARG A 186 10.70 17.86 19.85
CA ARG A 186 10.72 18.83 18.75
C ARG A 186 9.36 19.12 18.12
N VAL A 187 8.37 18.25 18.31
CA VAL A 187 7.04 18.39 17.71
C VAL A 187 6.04 18.84 18.77
N GLN A 188 5.20 19.81 18.43
CA GLN A 188 4.12 20.27 19.32
C GLN A 188 2.84 19.46 19.07
N GLU A 189 1.98 19.41 20.08
CA GLU A 189 0.69 18.74 19.95
C GLU A 189 -0.24 19.52 19.01
N SER A 190 -0.98 18.80 18.17
CA SER A 190 -2.00 19.38 17.31
C SER A 190 -3.24 18.50 17.30
N PHE A 191 -4.40 19.13 17.15
CA PHE A 191 -5.70 18.47 17.20
C PHE A 191 -6.46 18.73 15.91
N GLY A 192 -7.31 17.77 15.53
CA GLY A 192 -8.21 17.89 14.40
C GLY A 192 -9.67 17.98 14.85
N PRO A 193 -10.62 17.95 13.88
CA PRO A 193 -12.04 17.87 14.17
C PRO A 193 -12.36 16.61 15.00
N ARG A 194 -13.14 16.76 16.07
CA ARG A 194 -13.57 15.65 16.92
C ARG A 194 -14.65 14.80 16.24
N THR A 195 -14.23 14.02 15.24
CA THR A 195 -15.11 13.08 14.53
C THR A 195 -15.29 11.82 15.38
N SER A 196 -16.52 11.31 15.47
CA SER A 196 -16.82 10.05 16.16
C SER A 196 -16.19 8.88 15.42
N LEU A 197 -15.71 7.87 16.17
CA LEU A 197 -15.26 6.61 15.58
C LEU A 197 -16.46 5.78 15.17
N ASP A 198 -16.45 5.30 13.93
CA ASP A 198 -17.43 4.35 13.45
C ASP A 198 -16.99 2.92 13.79
N LEU A 199 -17.33 2.49 15.01
CA LEU A 199 -17.00 1.16 15.50
C LEU A 199 -17.76 0.05 14.76
N GLY A 200 -18.99 0.33 14.31
CA GLY A 200 -19.80 -0.64 13.57
C GLY A 200 -19.21 -0.91 12.19
N GLY A 201 -18.81 0.16 11.48
CA GLY A 201 -18.09 0.07 10.22
C GLY A 201 -16.76 -0.67 10.38
N LEU A 202 -15.98 -0.32 11.41
CA LEU A 202 -14.69 -0.94 11.70
C LEU A 202 -14.81 -2.45 11.96
N LEU A 203 -15.72 -2.87 12.84
CA LEU A 203 -15.90 -4.30 13.14
C LEU A 203 -16.37 -5.08 11.92
N SER A 204 -17.28 -4.50 11.13
CA SER A 204 -17.83 -5.13 9.93
C SER A 204 -16.76 -5.29 8.84
N VAL A 205 -15.99 -4.24 8.53
CA VAL A 205 -14.93 -4.32 7.51
C VAL A 205 -13.78 -5.22 7.96
N SER A 206 -13.44 -5.22 9.25
CA SER A 206 -12.39 -6.09 9.81
C SER A 206 -12.77 -7.56 9.72
N GLY A 207 -13.98 -7.90 10.14
CA GLY A 207 -14.48 -9.27 10.05
C GLY A 207 -14.69 -9.71 8.59
N ALA A 208 -15.14 -8.81 7.72
CA ALA A 208 -15.24 -9.07 6.28
C ALA A 208 -13.88 -9.42 5.66
N SER A 209 -12.87 -8.57 5.87
CA SER A 209 -11.54 -8.80 5.31
C SER A 209 -10.88 -10.04 5.89
N LEU A 210 -11.02 -10.27 7.20
CA LEU A 210 -10.46 -11.43 7.86
C LEU A 210 -11.10 -12.73 7.36
N GLY A 211 -12.44 -12.79 7.32
CA GLY A 211 -13.16 -13.99 6.87
C GLY A 211 -12.87 -14.34 5.41
N LEU A 212 -12.82 -13.34 4.54
CA LEU A 212 -12.52 -13.55 3.12
C LEU A 212 -11.08 -13.99 2.89
N VAL A 213 -10.09 -13.34 3.52
CA VAL A 213 -8.69 -13.76 3.39
C VAL A 213 -8.45 -15.12 4.04
N TRP A 214 -9.07 -15.39 5.19
CA TRP A 214 -8.99 -16.69 5.86
C TRP A 214 -9.45 -17.82 4.95
N GLY A 215 -10.64 -17.68 4.35
CA GLY A 215 -11.19 -18.68 3.44
C GLY A 215 -10.32 -18.90 2.20
N LEU A 216 -9.72 -17.83 1.64
CA LEU A 216 -8.81 -17.94 0.49
C LEU A 216 -7.50 -18.67 0.84
N VAL A 217 -6.89 -18.33 1.97
CA VAL A 217 -5.60 -18.91 2.41
C VAL A 217 -5.77 -20.36 2.84
N ARG A 218 -6.83 -20.68 3.60
CA ARG A 218 -7.13 -22.04 4.06
C ARG A 218 -7.79 -22.91 2.99
N GLY A 219 -8.24 -22.33 1.87
CA GLY A 219 -9.00 -23.02 0.83
C GLY A 219 -8.32 -24.29 0.30
N ASN A 220 -7.02 -24.22 0.03
CA ASN A 220 -6.27 -25.37 -0.49
C ASN A 220 -5.85 -26.38 0.57
N SER A 221 -5.60 -25.96 1.82
CA SER A 221 -5.15 -26.85 2.90
C SER A 221 -6.29 -27.52 3.65
N ALA A 222 -7.36 -26.78 3.97
CA ALA A 222 -8.56 -27.29 4.62
C ALA A 222 -9.60 -27.85 3.63
N GLY A 223 -9.48 -27.49 2.35
CA GLY A 223 -10.40 -27.88 1.29
C GLY A 223 -11.53 -26.86 1.10
N TRP A 224 -11.79 -26.48 -0.15
CA TRP A 224 -12.76 -25.45 -0.53
C TRP A 224 -14.21 -25.74 -0.11
N GLY A 225 -14.57 -27.03 0.04
CA GLY A 225 -15.89 -27.46 0.52
C GLY A 225 -15.99 -27.65 2.03
N SER A 226 -14.91 -27.44 2.78
CA SER A 226 -14.94 -27.61 4.24
C SER A 226 -15.84 -26.57 4.90
N PHE A 227 -16.45 -26.95 6.02
CA PHE A 227 -17.29 -26.04 6.80
C PHE A 227 -16.53 -24.76 7.19
N GLU A 228 -15.24 -24.88 7.54
CA GLU A 228 -14.41 -23.74 7.90
C GLU A 228 -14.28 -22.73 6.76
N VAL A 229 -13.90 -23.17 5.56
CA VAL A 229 -13.69 -22.28 4.41
C VAL A 229 -15.01 -21.66 3.97
N VAL A 230 -16.07 -22.48 3.83
CA VAL A 230 -17.38 -21.97 3.42
C VAL A 230 -17.95 -21.00 4.45
N ALA A 231 -17.88 -21.33 5.75
CA ALA A 231 -18.39 -20.47 6.81
C ALA A 231 -17.65 -19.13 6.87
N THR A 232 -16.33 -19.12 6.73
CA THR A 232 -15.53 -17.89 6.77
C THR A 232 -15.73 -17.02 5.53
N LEU A 233 -15.85 -17.61 4.33
CA LEU A 233 -16.18 -16.87 3.10
C LEU A 233 -17.59 -16.29 3.15
N VAL A 234 -18.59 -17.07 3.58
CA VAL A 234 -19.98 -16.61 3.71
C VAL A 234 -20.09 -15.54 4.77
N ALA A 235 -19.52 -15.75 5.97
CA ALA A 235 -19.51 -14.75 7.03
C ALA A 235 -18.79 -13.47 6.58
N GLY A 236 -17.65 -13.60 5.90
CA GLY A 236 -16.91 -12.46 5.35
C GLY A 236 -17.74 -11.66 4.33
N GLY A 237 -18.41 -12.35 3.40
CA GLY A 237 -19.31 -11.73 2.43
C GLY A 237 -20.53 -11.05 3.07
N LEU A 238 -21.16 -11.70 4.07
CA LEU A 238 -22.25 -11.11 4.83
C LEU A 238 -21.80 -9.86 5.60
N LEU A 239 -20.61 -9.90 6.23
CA LEU A 239 -20.06 -8.76 6.94
C LEU A 239 -19.69 -7.60 5.99
N ALA A 240 -19.28 -7.89 4.76
CA ALA A 240 -19.10 -6.87 3.74
C ALA A 240 -20.44 -6.20 3.38
N ILE A 241 -21.52 -6.97 3.23
CA ILE A 241 -22.88 -6.44 3.01
C ILE A 241 -23.33 -5.60 4.21
N VAL A 242 -23.10 -6.09 5.44
CA VAL A 242 -23.40 -5.36 6.67
C VAL A 242 -22.61 -4.05 6.74
N PHE A 243 -21.33 -4.05 6.37
CA PHE A 243 -20.51 -2.84 6.29
C PHE A 243 -21.13 -1.80 5.35
N VAL A 244 -21.52 -2.20 4.14
CA VAL A 244 -22.17 -1.28 3.19
C VAL A 244 -23.50 -0.77 3.75
N ALA A 245 -24.34 -1.65 4.29
CA ALA A 245 -25.64 -1.27 4.85
C ALA A 245 -25.50 -0.34 6.07
N TRP A 246 -24.46 -0.55 6.88
CA TRP A 246 -24.14 0.27 8.05
C TRP A 246 -23.66 1.67 7.64
N GLU A 247 -22.68 1.75 6.74
CA GLU A 247 -22.12 3.02 6.25
C GLU A 247 -23.15 3.88 5.50
N LEU A 248 -24.18 3.28 4.91
CA LEU A 248 -25.31 4.01 4.32
C LEU A 248 -26.19 4.72 5.35
N ARG A 249 -26.19 4.26 6.61
CA ARG A 249 -27.06 4.77 7.69
C ARG A 249 -26.28 5.47 8.80
N ALA A 250 -24.97 5.26 8.88
CA ALA A 250 -24.11 5.81 9.90
C ALA A 250 -24.13 7.35 9.89
N ARG A 251 -24.15 7.97 11.07
CA ARG A 251 -24.12 9.44 11.21
C ARG A 251 -22.77 10.03 10.80
N ALA A 252 -21.69 9.28 11.02
CA ALA A 252 -20.33 9.66 10.70
C ALA A 252 -19.59 8.47 10.04
N PRO A 253 -19.95 8.14 8.79
CA PRO A 253 -19.40 6.98 8.08
C PRO A 253 -17.88 7.11 7.89
N MET A 254 -17.17 5.97 7.99
CA MET A 254 -15.74 5.86 7.66
C MET A 254 -15.52 6.16 6.18
N VAL A 255 -16.37 5.59 5.34
CA VAL A 255 -16.33 5.72 3.89
C VAL A 255 -17.72 6.18 3.44
N PRO A 256 -17.93 7.49 3.24
CA PRO A 256 -19.21 8.01 2.81
C PRO A 256 -19.63 7.39 1.47
N MET A 257 -20.65 6.51 1.51
CA MET A 257 -21.03 5.68 0.37
C MET A 257 -21.51 6.50 -0.85
N HIS A 258 -21.94 7.74 -0.64
CA HIS A 258 -22.28 8.65 -1.72
C HIS A 258 -21.09 9.04 -2.61
N PHE A 259 -19.84 8.89 -2.14
CA PHE A 259 -18.65 9.10 -2.97
C PHE A 259 -18.60 8.13 -4.15
N PHE A 260 -19.10 6.90 -3.98
CA PHE A 260 -19.15 5.90 -5.05
C PHE A 260 -20.16 6.23 -6.18
N ARG A 261 -20.97 7.30 -6.02
CA ARG A 261 -21.75 7.84 -7.14
C ARG A 261 -20.86 8.56 -8.16
N SER A 262 -19.68 9.03 -7.74
CA SER A 262 -18.68 9.58 -8.65
C SER A 262 -17.95 8.46 -9.38
N ARG A 263 -18.00 8.47 -10.72
CA ARG A 263 -17.26 7.51 -11.55
C ARG A 263 -15.75 7.59 -11.27
N ALA A 264 -15.22 8.79 -11.02
CA ALA A 264 -13.81 8.99 -10.69
C ALA A 264 -13.41 8.28 -9.39
N PHE A 265 -14.21 8.45 -8.33
CA PHE A 265 -13.98 7.81 -7.05
C PHE A 265 -14.09 6.28 -7.13
N SER A 266 -15.16 5.77 -7.74
CA SER A 266 -15.41 4.33 -7.87
C SER A 266 -14.36 3.63 -8.73
N ALA A 267 -14.09 4.16 -9.92
CA ALA A 267 -13.10 3.59 -10.82
C ALA A 267 -11.68 3.69 -10.25
N GLY A 268 -11.32 4.81 -9.62
CA GLY A 268 -10.02 4.99 -8.99
C GLY A 268 -9.77 4.02 -7.84
N ASN A 269 -10.76 3.80 -6.96
CA ASN A 269 -10.66 2.83 -5.86
C ASN A 269 -10.67 1.37 -6.36
N ALA A 270 -11.46 1.04 -7.38
CA ALA A 270 -11.44 -0.29 -7.99
C ALA A 270 -10.09 -0.57 -8.66
N ALA A 271 -9.56 0.40 -9.41
CA ALA A 271 -8.30 0.28 -10.10
C ALA A 271 -7.12 0.12 -9.12
N ILE A 272 -7.05 0.91 -8.03
CA ILE A 272 -5.96 0.77 -7.05
C ILE A 272 -6.02 -0.57 -6.30
N PHE A 273 -7.23 -1.05 -5.99
CA PHE A 273 -7.41 -2.37 -5.39
C PHE A 273 -6.87 -3.46 -6.34
N LEU A 274 -7.32 -3.49 -7.60
CA LEU A 274 -6.90 -4.49 -8.59
C LEU A 274 -5.39 -4.40 -8.90
N GLN A 275 -4.87 -3.19 -9.02
CA GLN A 275 -3.45 -2.91 -9.28
C GLN A 275 -2.57 -3.45 -8.16
N THR A 276 -2.94 -3.23 -6.90
CA THR A 276 -2.16 -3.69 -5.74
C THR A 276 -2.33 -5.17 -5.46
N THR A 277 -3.53 -5.74 -5.68
CA THR A 277 -3.75 -7.19 -5.68
C THR A 277 -2.81 -7.88 -6.68
N SER A 278 -2.70 -7.34 -7.89
CA SER A 278 -1.76 -7.83 -8.91
C SER A 278 -0.30 -7.64 -8.49
N LEU A 279 0.09 -6.43 -8.11
CA LEU A 279 1.49 -6.07 -7.83
C LEU A 279 2.08 -6.86 -6.65
N VAL A 280 1.39 -6.87 -5.51
CA VAL A 280 1.96 -7.46 -4.29
C VAL A 280 2.05 -8.98 -4.41
N GLY A 281 1.03 -9.62 -5.02
CA GLY A 281 1.08 -11.04 -5.33
C GLY A 281 2.24 -11.39 -6.26
N VAL A 282 2.47 -10.60 -7.33
CA VAL A 282 3.59 -10.82 -8.25
C VAL A 282 4.93 -10.63 -7.55
N VAL A 283 5.11 -9.56 -6.76
CA VAL A 283 6.37 -9.32 -6.04
C VAL A 283 6.68 -10.46 -5.06
N PHE A 284 5.67 -10.98 -4.36
CA PHE A 284 5.79 -12.15 -3.50
C PHE A 284 6.27 -13.37 -4.30
N PHE A 285 5.57 -13.74 -5.36
CA PHE A 285 5.91 -14.93 -6.15
C PHE A 285 7.24 -14.80 -6.89
N LEU A 286 7.57 -13.61 -7.38
CA LEU A 286 8.80 -13.35 -8.11
C LEU A 286 10.02 -13.44 -7.18
N ALA A 287 9.89 -12.97 -5.93
CA ALA A 287 10.90 -13.20 -4.90
C ALA A 287 11.11 -14.71 -4.65
N GLN A 288 10.03 -15.49 -4.58
CA GLN A 288 10.11 -16.94 -4.42
C GLN A 288 10.69 -17.63 -5.67
N PHE A 289 10.35 -17.19 -6.87
CA PHE A 289 10.91 -17.74 -8.12
C PHE A 289 12.43 -17.58 -8.18
N PHE A 290 12.94 -16.39 -7.86
CA PHE A 290 14.38 -16.16 -7.86
C PHE A 290 15.11 -17.00 -6.81
N GLN A 291 14.50 -17.24 -5.65
CA GLN A 291 15.12 -18.01 -4.57
C GLN A 291 14.99 -19.52 -4.77
N VAL A 292 13.77 -20.01 -5.01
CA VAL A 292 13.45 -21.44 -5.08
C VAL A 292 13.74 -22.02 -6.46
N ALA A 293 13.28 -21.38 -7.53
CA ALA A 293 13.40 -21.93 -8.89
C ALA A 293 14.74 -21.61 -9.56
N GLN A 294 15.33 -20.45 -9.27
CA GLN A 294 16.65 -20.07 -9.79
C GLN A 294 17.80 -20.26 -8.79
N GLY A 295 17.53 -20.69 -7.55
CA GLY A 295 18.57 -20.97 -6.56
C GLY A 295 19.38 -19.76 -6.10
N ASN A 296 18.87 -18.52 -6.26
CA ASN A 296 19.56 -17.34 -5.78
C ASN A 296 19.39 -17.19 -4.26
N GLY A 297 20.40 -16.65 -3.58
CA GLY A 297 20.24 -16.20 -2.19
C GLY A 297 19.26 -15.02 -2.06
N PRO A 298 18.80 -14.72 -0.83
CA PRO A 298 17.86 -13.61 -0.58
C PRO A 298 18.32 -12.26 -1.15
N LEU A 299 19.61 -11.90 -1.03
CA LEU A 299 20.15 -10.67 -1.63
C LEU A 299 20.08 -10.71 -3.15
N GLY A 300 20.39 -11.85 -3.76
CA GLY A 300 20.32 -12.05 -5.20
C GLY A 300 18.90 -11.88 -5.74
N ALA A 301 17.88 -12.33 -5.01
CA ALA A 301 16.48 -12.11 -5.35
C ALA A 301 16.08 -10.65 -5.17
N GLY A 302 16.48 -10.00 -4.07
CA GLY A 302 16.22 -8.59 -3.82
C GLY A 302 16.80 -7.67 -4.90
N LEU A 303 18.05 -7.91 -5.32
CA LEU A 303 18.69 -7.16 -6.40
C LEU A 303 18.00 -7.35 -7.76
N ARG A 304 17.44 -8.54 -8.02
CA ARG A 304 16.73 -8.84 -9.27
C ARG A 304 15.34 -8.22 -9.36
N LEU A 305 14.78 -7.76 -8.24
CA LEU A 305 13.54 -7.00 -8.21
C LEU A 305 13.75 -5.50 -8.51
N LEU A 306 15.00 -5.03 -8.52
CA LEU A 306 15.32 -3.63 -8.72
C LEU A 306 14.77 -3.03 -10.01
N PRO A 307 14.80 -3.69 -11.19
CA PRO A 307 14.26 -3.07 -12.40
C PRO A 307 12.78 -2.71 -12.27
N LEU A 308 11.99 -3.56 -11.60
CA LEU A 308 10.59 -3.29 -11.33
C LEU A 308 10.44 -2.11 -10.35
N THR A 309 11.17 -2.11 -9.24
CA THR A 309 11.01 -1.07 -8.20
C THR A 309 11.66 0.26 -8.55
N ALA A 310 12.71 0.28 -9.36
CA ALA A 310 13.45 1.48 -9.75
C ALA A 310 12.64 2.39 -10.67
N THR A 311 11.76 1.81 -11.50
CA THR A 311 10.86 2.59 -12.35
C THR A 311 9.95 3.52 -11.54
N LEU A 312 9.59 3.17 -10.30
CA LEU A 312 8.77 4.02 -9.41
C LEU A 312 9.45 5.35 -9.11
N PHE A 313 10.77 5.40 -9.13
CA PHE A 313 11.52 6.63 -8.90
C PHE A 313 11.67 7.48 -10.14
N VAL A 314 11.86 6.84 -11.29
CA VAL A 314 12.11 7.54 -12.55
C VAL A 314 10.81 7.98 -13.20
N VAL A 315 9.81 7.10 -13.21
CA VAL A 315 8.58 7.24 -14.00
C VAL A 315 7.45 7.89 -13.20
N ALA A 316 7.33 7.65 -11.89
CA ALA A 316 6.22 8.22 -11.11
C ALA A 316 6.21 9.76 -11.04
N PRO A 317 7.37 10.45 -10.90
CA PRO A 317 7.39 11.92 -10.98
C PRO A 317 6.93 12.45 -12.34
N LEU A 318 7.35 11.79 -13.42
CA LEU A 318 6.93 12.11 -14.78
C LEU A 318 5.42 11.91 -14.95
N ALA A 319 4.89 10.81 -14.40
CA ALA A 319 3.46 10.52 -14.41
C ALA A 319 2.64 11.63 -13.74
N GLY A 320 3.09 12.13 -12.57
CA GLY A 320 2.42 13.22 -11.86
C GLY A 320 2.30 14.51 -12.68
N VAL A 321 3.35 14.86 -13.45
CA VAL A 321 3.31 16.00 -14.38
C VAL A 321 2.41 15.70 -15.58
N LEU A 322 2.49 14.48 -16.11
CA LEU A 322 1.78 14.05 -17.30
C LEU A 322 0.26 13.93 -17.05
N VAL A 323 -0.18 13.65 -15.82
CA VAL A 323 -1.60 13.66 -15.41
C VAL A 323 -2.27 14.97 -15.80
N ASN A 324 -1.61 16.10 -15.57
CA ASN A 324 -2.16 17.42 -15.89
C ASN A 324 -2.24 17.68 -17.41
N ARG A 325 -1.47 16.93 -18.23
CA ARG A 325 -1.42 17.10 -19.68
C ARG A 325 -2.34 16.16 -20.43
N ILE A 326 -2.36 14.86 -20.10
CA ILE A 326 -3.14 13.87 -20.86
C ILE A 326 -4.34 13.29 -20.10
N GLY A 327 -4.50 13.67 -18.82
CA GLY A 327 -5.61 13.25 -17.97
C GLY A 327 -5.37 11.92 -17.26
N GLU A 328 -6.14 11.71 -16.18
CA GLU A 328 -6.03 10.53 -15.30
C GLU A 328 -6.40 9.23 -16.05
N ARG A 329 -7.48 9.24 -16.85
CA ARG A 329 -7.97 8.08 -17.60
C ARG A 329 -6.88 7.40 -18.44
N VAL A 330 -6.13 8.17 -19.21
CA VAL A 330 -5.11 7.65 -20.13
C VAL A 330 -3.96 7.00 -19.35
N LEU A 331 -3.52 7.63 -18.27
CA LEU A 331 -2.43 7.12 -17.45
C LEU A 331 -2.82 5.90 -16.62
N VAL A 332 -4.03 5.86 -16.09
CA VAL A 332 -4.53 4.69 -15.35
C VAL A 332 -4.72 3.52 -16.29
N ALA A 333 -5.49 3.68 -17.37
CA ALA A 333 -5.75 2.58 -18.30
C ALA A 333 -4.47 2.10 -19.00
N GLY A 334 -3.66 3.04 -19.52
CA GLY A 334 -2.40 2.72 -20.18
C GLY A 334 -1.36 2.12 -19.23
N GLY A 335 -1.22 2.66 -18.02
CA GLY A 335 -0.31 2.14 -17.01
C GLY A 335 -0.68 0.72 -16.56
N LEU A 336 -1.95 0.47 -16.26
CA LEU A 336 -2.39 -0.88 -15.85
C LEU A 336 -2.37 -1.89 -16.99
N PHE A 337 -2.55 -1.45 -18.23
CA PHE A 337 -2.34 -2.28 -19.41
C PHE A 337 -0.87 -2.66 -19.59
N LEU A 338 0.06 -1.70 -19.44
CA LEU A 338 1.50 -1.98 -19.44
C LEU A 338 1.89 -2.93 -18.30
N GLN A 339 1.34 -2.74 -17.10
CA GLN A 339 1.55 -3.66 -15.98
C GLN A 339 1.08 -5.08 -16.34
N ALA A 340 -0.10 -5.23 -16.94
CA ALA A 340 -0.61 -6.52 -17.38
C ALA A 340 0.31 -7.19 -18.41
N ILE A 341 0.79 -6.44 -19.41
CA ILE A 341 1.73 -6.95 -20.43
C ILE A 341 3.04 -7.42 -19.79
N GLY A 342 3.64 -6.60 -18.92
CA GLY A 342 4.90 -6.96 -18.27
C GLY A 342 4.76 -8.22 -17.42
N ILE A 343 3.67 -8.35 -16.65
CA ILE A 343 3.39 -9.54 -15.83
C ILE A 343 3.12 -10.77 -16.71
N ALA A 344 2.30 -10.63 -17.75
CA ALA A 344 2.01 -11.73 -18.68
C ALA A 344 3.28 -12.21 -19.38
N TRP A 345 4.14 -11.28 -19.81
CA TRP A 345 5.43 -11.61 -20.41
C TRP A 345 6.30 -12.41 -19.43
N ILE A 346 6.45 -11.96 -18.17
CA ILE A 346 7.17 -12.73 -17.14
C ILE A 346 6.58 -14.14 -17.02
N GLY A 347 5.26 -14.28 -16.93
CA GLY A 347 4.59 -15.57 -16.81
C GLY A 347 4.83 -16.52 -17.98
N LEU A 348 5.03 -15.99 -19.19
CA LEU A 348 5.30 -16.77 -20.40
C LEU A 348 6.75 -17.24 -20.51
N VAL A 349 7.72 -16.44 -20.06
CA VAL A 349 9.15 -16.75 -20.22
C VAL A 349 9.77 -17.39 -18.98
N ALA A 350 9.17 -17.25 -17.80
CA ALA A 350 9.76 -17.71 -16.55
C ALA A 350 9.87 -19.24 -16.47
N ALA A 351 11.06 -19.73 -16.80
CA ALA A 351 11.44 -21.13 -16.71
C ALA A 351 12.68 -21.30 -15.83
N PRO A 352 12.92 -22.52 -15.28
CA PRO A 352 14.16 -22.83 -14.61
C PRO A 352 15.34 -22.62 -15.57
N GLY A 353 16.35 -21.85 -15.15
CA GLY A 353 17.53 -21.55 -15.98
C GLY A 353 17.40 -20.37 -16.95
N LEU A 354 16.25 -19.67 -16.98
CA LEU A 354 16.10 -18.46 -17.80
C LEU A 354 17.15 -17.40 -17.43
N PRO A 355 17.92 -16.89 -18.40
CA PRO A 355 18.85 -15.77 -18.18
C PRO A 355 18.12 -14.55 -17.62
N TYR A 356 18.64 -13.97 -16.54
CA TYR A 356 18.03 -12.81 -15.90
C TYR A 356 17.86 -11.60 -16.85
N ALA A 357 18.73 -11.46 -17.85
CA ALA A 357 18.64 -10.41 -18.85
C ALA A 357 17.28 -10.39 -19.59
N GLU A 358 16.66 -11.56 -19.78
CA GLU A 358 15.35 -11.71 -20.42
C GLU A 358 14.19 -11.22 -19.53
N LEU A 359 14.40 -11.12 -18.22
CA LEU A 359 13.41 -10.60 -17.27
C LEU A 359 13.50 -9.08 -17.09
N ILE A 360 14.61 -8.44 -17.45
CA ILE A 360 14.80 -6.99 -17.22
C ILE A 360 13.74 -6.18 -17.95
N ALA A 361 13.54 -6.44 -19.25
CA ALA A 361 12.57 -5.72 -20.07
C ALA A 361 11.13 -5.84 -19.53
N PRO A 362 10.58 -7.05 -19.28
CA PRO A 362 9.22 -7.15 -18.77
C PRO A 362 9.06 -6.64 -17.33
N LEU A 363 10.10 -6.70 -16.49
CA LEU A 363 10.09 -6.04 -15.17
C LEU A 363 10.00 -4.53 -15.26
N ILE A 364 10.75 -3.92 -16.18
CA ILE A 364 10.69 -2.47 -16.44
C ILE A 364 9.30 -2.10 -16.97
N ILE A 365 8.76 -2.86 -17.92
CA ILE A 365 7.41 -2.60 -18.46
C ILE A 365 6.36 -2.68 -17.35
N ALA A 366 6.42 -3.72 -16.52
CA ALA A 366 5.50 -3.88 -15.40
C ALA A 366 5.60 -2.71 -14.42
N GLY A 367 6.82 -2.35 -14.03
CA GLY A 367 7.09 -1.25 -13.10
C GLY A 367 6.69 0.12 -13.65
N CYS A 368 6.97 0.40 -14.92
CA CYS A 368 6.52 1.62 -15.61
C CYS A 368 4.98 1.73 -15.55
N GLY A 369 4.28 0.63 -15.76
CA GLY A 369 2.82 0.57 -15.66
C GLY A 369 2.30 1.00 -14.29
N VAL A 370 2.84 0.41 -13.22
CA VAL A 370 2.54 0.77 -11.84
C VAL A 370 2.82 2.25 -11.58
N SER A 371 3.96 2.72 -12.04
CA SER A 371 4.47 4.08 -11.80
C SER A 371 3.64 5.15 -12.49
N LEU A 372 3.06 4.83 -13.66
CA LEU A 372 2.15 5.71 -14.39
C LEU A 372 0.76 5.75 -13.75
N ALA A 373 0.23 4.60 -13.35
CA ALA A 373 -1.15 4.47 -12.88
C ALA A 373 -1.34 4.98 -11.45
N THR A 374 -0.41 4.70 -10.53
CA THR A 374 -0.60 4.95 -9.09
C THR A 374 -0.89 6.41 -8.74
N PRO A 375 -0.08 7.40 -9.19
CA PRO A 375 -0.36 8.81 -8.91
C PRO A 375 -1.65 9.30 -9.58
N ALA A 376 -1.95 8.80 -10.77
CA ALA A 376 -3.16 9.16 -11.52
C ALA A 376 -4.43 8.66 -10.83
N MET A 377 -4.44 7.43 -10.29
CA MET A 377 -5.56 6.90 -9.50
C MET A 377 -5.76 7.69 -8.21
N GLN A 378 -4.67 8.05 -7.53
CA GLN A 378 -4.75 8.84 -6.29
C GLN A 378 -5.35 10.24 -6.57
N ASN A 379 -4.89 10.91 -7.63
CA ASN A 379 -5.45 12.19 -8.05
C ASN A 379 -6.94 12.08 -8.39
N ALA A 380 -7.34 11.04 -9.14
CA ALA A 380 -8.74 10.83 -9.51
C ALA A 380 -9.67 10.68 -8.29
N VAL A 381 -9.23 9.94 -7.27
CA VAL A 381 -10.00 9.74 -6.04
C VAL A 381 -10.07 11.00 -5.20
N ILE A 382 -8.97 11.76 -5.09
CA ILE A 382 -8.93 13.00 -4.30
C ILE A 382 -9.73 14.12 -4.98
N ASN A 383 -9.63 14.26 -6.30
CA ASN A 383 -10.33 15.28 -7.08
C ASN A 383 -11.84 15.00 -7.22
N ALA A 384 -12.29 13.78 -6.92
CA ALA A 384 -13.69 13.39 -6.97
C ALA A 384 -14.54 13.92 -5.80
N VAL A 385 -13.91 14.47 -4.75
CA VAL A 385 -14.57 14.91 -3.52
C VAL A 385 -14.31 16.39 -3.21
N ARG A 386 -15.10 16.96 -2.30
CA ARG A 386 -14.92 18.34 -1.84
C ARG A 386 -13.69 18.45 -0.93
N ALA A 387 -13.13 19.66 -0.81
CA ALA A 387 -11.92 19.92 -0.02
C ALA A 387 -12.00 19.40 1.44
N GLY A 388 -13.17 19.50 2.08
CA GLY A 388 -13.41 18.99 3.44
C GLY A 388 -13.41 17.45 3.56
N ASP A 389 -13.58 16.74 2.45
CA ASP A 389 -13.71 15.28 2.39
C ASP A 389 -12.43 14.57 1.90
N ILE A 390 -11.40 15.32 1.51
CA ILE A 390 -10.13 14.78 1.00
C ILE A 390 -9.51 13.77 1.96
N GLY A 391 -9.60 14.00 3.27
CA GLY A 391 -9.08 13.08 4.28
C GLY A 391 -9.75 11.71 4.23
N LYS A 392 -11.08 11.67 4.09
CA LYS A 392 -11.84 10.42 3.95
C LYS A 392 -11.56 9.73 2.62
N ALA A 393 -11.46 10.48 1.53
CA ALA A 393 -11.14 9.94 0.22
C ALA A 393 -9.72 9.33 0.16
N SER A 394 -8.72 10.03 0.70
CA SER A 394 -7.35 9.51 0.82
C SER A 394 -7.27 8.31 1.76
N GLY A 395 -8.06 8.30 2.83
CA GLY A 395 -8.20 7.17 3.74
C GLY A 395 -8.78 5.95 3.03
N ALA A 396 -9.88 6.11 2.28
CA ALA A 396 -10.49 5.05 1.48
C ALA A 396 -9.51 4.51 0.42
N PHE A 397 -8.83 5.38 -0.34
CA PHE A 397 -7.81 4.99 -1.31
C PHE A 397 -6.73 4.10 -0.68
N SER A 398 -6.21 4.51 0.48
CA SER A 398 -5.18 3.77 1.20
C SER A 398 -5.71 2.44 1.75
N MET A 399 -6.95 2.42 2.26
CA MET A 399 -7.61 1.20 2.73
C MET A 399 -7.76 0.19 1.58
N PHE A 400 -8.30 0.60 0.43
CA PHE A 400 -8.43 -0.28 -0.75
C PHE A 400 -7.08 -0.75 -1.26
N ARG A 401 -6.05 0.09 -1.23
CA ARG A 401 -4.67 -0.27 -1.57
C ARG A 401 -4.10 -1.37 -0.64
N GLN A 402 -4.38 -1.29 0.66
CA GLN A 402 -3.88 -2.27 1.63
C GLN A 402 -4.70 -3.56 1.64
N LEU A 403 -6.02 -3.46 1.45
CA LEU A 403 -6.86 -4.63 1.21
C LEU A 403 -6.39 -5.35 -0.06
N GLY A 404 -6.16 -4.62 -1.16
CA GLY A 404 -5.62 -5.19 -2.40
C GLY A 404 -4.32 -5.94 -2.16
N SER A 405 -3.38 -5.35 -1.41
CA SER A 405 -2.13 -6.03 -1.00
C SER A 405 -2.37 -7.37 -0.27
N ALA A 406 -3.32 -7.43 0.66
CA ALA A 406 -3.65 -8.66 1.41
C ALA A 406 -4.34 -9.71 0.53
N PHE A 407 -5.35 -9.31 -0.25
CA PHE A 407 -6.04 -10.19 -1.17
C PHE A 407 -5.12 -10.68 -2.29
N GLY A 408 -4.15 -9.88 -2.73
CA GLY A 408 -3.19 -10.22 -3.77
C GLY A 408 -2.38 -11.46 -3.45
N VAL A 409 -1.79 -11.51 -2.26
CA VAL A 409 -1.03 -12.67 -1.81
C VAL A 409 -1.94 -13.90 -1.71
N ALA A 410 -3.09 -13.76 -1.07
CA ALA A 410 -4.03 -14.88 -0.85
C ALA A 410 -4.59 -15.47 -2.17
N ILE A 411 -5.01 -14.62 -3.12
CA ILE A 411 -5.58 -15.08 -4.40
C ILE A 411 -4.50 -15.75 -5.25
N LEU A 412 -3.32 -15.13 -5.39
CA LEU A 412 -2.25 -15.71 -6.22
C LEU A 412 -1.69 -16.99 -5.59
N ALA A 413 -1.62 -17.06 -4.26
CA ALA A 413 -1.26 -18.29 -3.56
C ALA A 413 -2.27 -19.40 -3.75
N ALA A 414 -3.57 -19.07 -3.65
CA ALA A 414 -4.64 -20.02 -3.92
C ALA A 414 -4.52 -20.62 -5.34
N VAL A 415 -4.23 -19.78 -6.33
CA VAL A 415 -4.02 -20.22 -7.72
C VAL A 415 -2.74 -21.04 -7.87
N PHE A 416 -1.63 -20.57 -7.29
CA PHE A 416 -0.34 -21.26 -7.34
C PHE A 416 -0.44 -22.69 -6.78
N ALA A 417 -1.06 -22.84 -5.60
CA ALA A 417 -1.19 -24.14 -4.94
C ALA A 417 -2.20 -25.07 -5.63
N ALA A 418 -3.12 -24.54 -6.45
CA ALA A 418 -4.03 -25.35 -7.25
C ALA A 418 -3.36 -25.98 -8.49
N THR A 419 -2.31 -25.35 -9.03
CA THR A 419 -1.67 -25.77 -10.30
C THR A 419 -0.17 -26.04 -10.19
N GLY A 420 0.41 -25.90 -9.01
CA GLY A 420 1.84 -26.03 -8.77
C GLY A 420 2.21 -26.43 -7.36
N SER A 421 3.52 -26.62 -7.12
CA SER A 421 4.08 -26.95 -5.82
C SER A 421 5.57 -26.57 -5.73
N LEU A 422 6.14 -26.57 -4.53
CA LEU A 422 7.59 -26.44 -4.32
C LEU A 422 8.35 -27.76 -4.52
N GLY A 423 7.66 -28.87 -4.81
CA GLY A 423 8.29 -30.20 -4.87
C GLY A 423 9.20 -30.41 -6.08
N SER A 424 9.05 -29.61 -7.13
CA SER A 424 9.94 -29.62 -8.30
C SER A 424 9.95 -28.27 -9.00
N ALA A 425 11.04 -27.96 -9.72
CA ALA A 425 11.15 -26.71 -10.48
C ALA A 425 10.05 -26.58 -11.55
N GLN A 426 9.64 -27.71 -12.16
CA GLN A 426 8.58 -27.73 -13.17
C GLN A 426 7.20 -27.45 -12.57
N ALA A 427 6.88 -28.06 -11.42
CA ALA A 427 5.64 -27.79 -10.70
C ALA A 427 5.59 -26.36 -10.14
N PHE A 428 6.75 -25.80 -9.78
CA PHE A 428 6.82 -24.39 -9.39
C PHE A 428 6.49 -23.50 -10.59
N SER A 429 7.11 -23.73 -11.75
CA SER A 429 6.88 -22.94 -12.96
C SER A 429 5.43 -22.97 -13.44
N SER A 430 4.73 -24.11 -13.35
CA SER A 430 3.30 -24.19 -13.72
C SER A 430 2.41 -23.36 -12.78
N GLY A 431 2.63 -23.48 -11.47
CA GLY A 431 1.93 -22.67 -10.46
C GLY A 431 2.23 -21.18 -10.64
N PHE A 432 3.49 -20.84 -10.87
CA PHE A 432 3.97 -19.47 -11.05
C PHE A 432 3.38 -18.81 -12.31
N ALA A 433 3.39 -19.51 -13.44
CA ALA A 433 2.77 -19.03 -14.68
C ALA A 433 1.26 -18.83 -14.53
N SER A 434 0.57 -19.71 -13.79
CA SER A 434 -0.86 -19.58 -13.51
C SER A 434 -1.15 -18.36 -12.63
N ALA A 435 -0.38 -18.19 -11.55
CA ALA A 435 -0.51 -17.05 -10.64
C ALA A 435 -0.26 -15.71 -11.36
N LEU A 436 0.75 -15.63 -12.22
CA LEU A 436 1.05 -14.45 -13.03
C LEU A 436 0.00 -14.19 -14.11
N SER A 437 -0.57 -15.23 -14.70
CA SER A 437 -1.69 -15.07 -15.64
C SER A 437 -2.90 -14.42 -14.95
N VAL A 438 -3.21 -14.85 -13.72
CA VAL A 438 -4.28 -14.23 -12.89
C VAL A 438 -3.91 -12.81 -12.49
N ALA A 439 -2.66 -12.53 -12.10
CA ALA A 439 -2.22 -11.18 -11.78
C ALA A 439 -2.27 -10.23 -12.99
N ALA A 440 -1.92 -10.71 -14.18
CA ALA A 440 -2.05 -9.95 -15.42
C ALA A 440 -3.52 -9.66 -15.74
N ALA A 441 -4.40 -10.65 -15.57
CA ALA A 441 -5.85 -10.47 -15.72
C ALA A 441 -6.43 -9.46 -14.72
N LEU A 442 -6.01 -9.50 -13.46
CA LEU A 442 -6.40 -8.51 -12.45
C LEU A 442 -5.94 -7.10 -12.83
N SER A 443 -4.70 -6.95 -13.33
CA SER A 443 -4.21 -5.67 -13.83
C SER A 443 -4.99 -5.18 -15.05
N LEU A 444 -5.36 -6.07 -15.96
CA LEU A 444 -6.18 -5.75 -17.14
C LEU A 444 -7.61 -5.33 -16.73
N LEU A 445 -8.23 -6.01 -15.76
CA LEU A 445 -9.50 -5.59 -15.16
C LEU A 445 -9.36 -4.20 -14.51
N GLY A 446 -8.23 -3.92 -13.87
CA GLY A 446 -7.89 -2.59 -13.37
C GLY A 446 -7.81 -1.55 -14.49
N ALA A 447 -7.21 -1.90 -15.63
CA ALA A 447 -7.16 -1.02 -16.80
C ALA A 447 -8.57 -0.73 -17.36
N ILE A 448 -9.44 -1.74 -17.40
CA ILE A 448 -10.85 -1.60 -17.80
C ILE A 448 -11.59 -0.69 -16.82
N ALA A 449 -11.40 -0.86 -15.51
CA ALA A 449 -11.92 0.08 -14.51
C ALA A 449 -11.40 1.50 -14.76
N GLY A 450 -10.11 1.65 -15.09
CA GLY A 450 -9.49 2.92 -15.46
C GLY A 450 -10.14 3.60 -16.68
N LEU A 451 -10.66 2.85 -17.65
CA LEU A 451 -11.39 3.41 -18.80
C LEU A 451 -12.72 4.07 -18.41
N VAL A 452 -13.28 3.72 -17.25
CA VAL A 452 -14.52 4.30 -16.70
C VAL A 452 -14.30 5.70 -16.11
N LEU A 453 -13.04 6.07 -15.84
CA LEU A 453 -12.68 7.40 -15.35
C LEU A 453 -13.17 8.49 -16.32
N PRO A 454 -13.64 9.64 -15.81
CA PRO A 454 -14.00 10.77 -16.65
C PRO A 454 -12.82 11.19 -17.53
N GLY A 455 -13.09 11.50 -18.80
CA GLY A 455 -12.09 12.16 -19.65
C GLY A 455 -11.74 13.54 -19.11
N ARG A 456 -10.61 14.10 -19.56
CA ARG A 456 -10.20 15.46 -19.17
C ARG A 456 -11.32 16.45 -19.50
N GLN A 457 -12.02 16.94 -18.48
CA GLN A 457 -12.83 18.14 -18.63
C GLN A 457 -11.85 19.29 -18.77
N VAL A 458 -11.69 19.81 -19.98
CA VAL A 458 -11.15 21.16 -20.15
C VAL A 458 -12.08 22.04 -19.34
N LYS A 459 -11.64 22.54 -18.18
CA LYS A 459 -12.31 23.65 -17.51
C LYS A 459 -12.37 24.74 -18.57
N ALA A 460 -13.53 24.91 -19.20
CA ALA A 460 -13.82 26.12 -19.92
C ALA A 460 -13.61 27.23 -18.89
N ILE A 461 -12.69 28.14 -19.19
CA ILE A 461 -12.48 29.34 -18.38
C ILE A 461 -13.87 29.94 -18.14
N GLU A 462 -14.30 29.96 -16.88
CA GLU A 462 -15.60 30.51 -16.52
C GLU A 462 -15.65 31.94 -17.05
N PRO A 463 -16.76 32.37 -17.69
CA PRO A 463 -16.89 33.71 -18.25
C PRO A 463 -16.80 34.83 -17.20
N GLU A 464 -16.67 34.51 -15.90
CA GLU A 464 -16.35 35.49 -14.86
C GLU A 464 -14.96 36.10 -15.02
N GLU A 465 -13.91 35.34 -15.38
CA GLU A 465 -12.58 35.95 -15.63
C GLU A 465 -12.60 36.85 -16.86
N ARG A 466 -13.45 36.56 -17.87
CA ARG A 466 -13.70 37.47 -18.99
C ARG A 466 -14.46 38.72 -18.56
N LYS A 467 -15.39 38.63 -17.60
CA LYS A 467 -16.07 39.81 -17.03
C LYS A 467 -15.10 40.66 -16.21
N THR A 468 -14.24 40.06 -15.40
CA THR A 468 -13.24 40.80 -14.61
C THR A 468 -12.18 41.44 -15.51
N ALA A 469 -11.73 40.75 -16.57
CA ALA A 469 -10.83 41.32 -17.56
C ALA A 469 -11.48 42.43 -18.40
N ALA A 470 -12.74 42.25 -18.84
CA ALA A 470 -13.47 43.27 -19.57
C ALA A 470 -13.76 44.52 -18.72
N LEU A 471 -14.10 44.34 -17.44
CA LEU A 471 -14.28 45.46 -16.49
C LEU A 471 -12.96 46.19 -16.17
N HIS A 472 -11.82 45.51 -16.29
CA HIS A 472 -10.50 46.16 -16.15
C HIS A 472 -10.09 46.91 -17.41
N GLU A 473 -10.42 46.40 -18.61
CA GLU A 473 -10.20 47.10 -19.88
C GLU A 473 -11.11 48.33 -20.04
N GLU A 474 -12.36 48.25 -19.62
CA GLU A 474 -13.32 49.37 -19.68
C GLU A 474 -12.97 50.50 -18.70
N ALA A 475 -12.29 50.19 -17.58
CA ALA A 475 -11.80 51.17 -16.62
C ALA A 475 -10.47 51.85 -17.01
N LEU A 476 -9.81 51.37 -18.07
CA LEU A 476 -8.52 51.88 -18.56
C LEU A 476 -8.64 52.57 -19.94
N SER A 477 -9.84 52.68 -20.51
CA SER A 477 -10.11 53.48 -21.70
C SER A 477 -10.25 54.97 -21.32
N PRO A 478 -9.45 55.88 -21.92
CA PRO A 478 -9.53 57.32 -21.65
C PRO A 478 -10.80 58.00 -22.18
#